data_AF-A0A9D1FUX8-F1
#
_entry.id   AF-A0A9D1FUX8-F1
#
_cell.length_a   1.000
_cell.length_b   1.000
_cell.length_c   1.000
_cell.angle_alpha   90.00
_cell.angle_beta   90.00
_cell.angle_gamma   90.00
#
_symmetry.space_group_name_H-M   'P 1'
#
loop_
_entity.id
_entity.type
_entity.pdbx_description
1 polymer ?
#
loop_
_entity_poly.entity_id
_entity_poly.type
_entity_poly.pdbx_seq_one_letter_code
_entity_poly.pdbx_strand_id
1 'polypeptide(L)'
;DQIQGIEVVLSVIKNPSASGKHVAEVLCKTNSGTIKAEEAAESMYASIDLLADKLDRQVKKLKDKNLGSDKSSIRTDSVEEVEAEKEEETVEE
;
A
#
# COMPACT_ATOMS: atom_id res chain seq x y z
N ASP A 1 -3.51 -9.47 -15.01
CA ASP A 1 -4.84 -9.01 -14.57
C ASP A 1 -5.22 -7.77 -15.37
N GLN A 2 -6.41 -7.75 -15.96
CA GLN A 2 -6.87 -6.71 -16.89
C GLN A 2 -7.87 -5.78 -16.19
N ILE A 3 -7.69 -4.46 -16.35
CA ILE A 3 -8.63 -3.45 -15.87
C ILE A 3 -9.78 -3.36 -16.87
N GLN A 4 -11.01 -3.56 -16.39
CA GLN A 4 -12.24 -3.52 -17.18
C GLN A 4 -12.84 -2.11 -17.23
N GLY A 5 -12.65 -1.32 -16.18
CA GLY A 5 -13.15 0.04 -16.11
C GLY A 5 -12.74 0.74 -14.83
N ILE A 6 -12.61 2.05 -14.90
CA ILE A 6 -12.28 2.91 -13.76
C ILE A 6 -13.33 4.01 -13.72
N GLU A 7 -13.98 4.15 -12.58
CA GLU A 7 -14.89 5.24 -12.27
C GLU A 7 -14.24 6.10 -11.19
N VAL A 8 -14.22 7.42 -11.43
CA VAL A 8 -13.63 8.40 -10.52
C VAL A 8 -14.67 9.43 -10.17
N VAL A 9 -14.87 9.68 -8.88
CA VAL A 9 -15.80 10.69 -8.37
C VAL A 9 -14.98 11.71 -7.59
N LEU A 10 -15.12 12.97 -7.98
CA LEU A 10 -14.46 14.10 -7.32
C LEU A 10 -15.53 14.96 -6.69
N SER A 11 -15.42 15.18 -5.38
CA SER A 11 -16.39 15.98 -4.63
C SER A 11 -15.70 17.03 -3.77
N VAL A 12 -16.37 18.17 -3.60
CA VAL A 12 -15.87 19.30 -2.82
C VAL A 12 -16.91 19.76 -1.82
N ILE A 13 -16.56 19.71 -0.54
CA ILE A 13 -17.38 20.19 0.55
C ILE A 13 -17.19 21.71 0.67
N LYS A 14 -18.25 22.48 0.41
CA LYS A 14 -18.20 23.96 0.44
C LYS A 14 -18.19 24.55 1.85
N ASN A 15 -18.51 23.76 2.87
CA ASN A 15 -18.54 24.23 4.25
C ASN A 15 -17.12 24.61 4.72
N PRO A 16 -16.87 25.87 5.11
CA PRO A 16 -15.55 26.32 5.56
C PRO A 16 -14.98 25.55 6.75
N SER A 17 -15.83 25.05 7.64
CA SER A 17 -15.43 24.34 8.85
C SER A 17 -15.11 22.86 8.64
N ALA A 18 -15.36 22.30 7.45
CA ALA A 18 -15.02 20.92 7.16
C ALA A 18 -13.51 20.76 6.91
N SER A 19 -12.86 19.80 7.58
CA SER A 19 -11.52 19.33 7.21
C SER A 19 -11.61 18.33 6.05
N GLY A 20 -10.59 18.24 5.20
CA GLY A 20 -10.58 17.30 4.07
C GLY A 20 -11.65 17.58 3.01
N LYS A 21 -11.82 18.86 2.64
CA LYS A 21 -12.92 19.31 1.76
C LYS A 21 -12.88 18.69 0.38
N HIS A 22 -11.69 18.36 -0.12
CA HIS A 22 -11.50 17.82 -1.45
C HIS A 22 -11.36 16.31 -1.34
N VAL A 23 -12.37 15.59 -1.79
CA VAL A 23 -12.44 14.14 -1.71
C VAL A 23 -12.41 13.56 -3.11
N ALA A 24 -11.52 12.59 -3.32
CA ALA A 24 -11.41 11.81 -4.53
C ALA A 24 -11.68 10.33 -4.22
N GLU A 25 -12.64 9.73 -4.91
CA GLU A 25 -12.98 8.32 -4.80
C GLU A 25 -12.74 7.63 -6.15
N VAL A 26 -12.19 6.42 -6.12
CA VAL A 26 -12.01 5.56 -7.29
C VAL A 26 -12.59 4.18 -7.06
N LEU A 27 -13.32 3.72 -8.08
CA LEU A 27 -13.82 2.36 -8.23
C LEU A 27 -13.19 1.75 -9.49
N CYS A 28 -12.18 0.89 -9.29
CA CYS A 28 -11.51 0.19 -10.38
C CYS A 28 -12.00 -1.27 -10.44
N LYS A 29 -12.61 -1.65 -11.56
CA LYS A 29 -13.08 -3.00 -11.84
C LYS A 29 -12.00 -3.75 -12.60
N THR A 30 -11.60 -4.90 -12.07
CA THR A 30 -10.60 -5.80 -12.66
C THR A 30 -11.20 -7.19 -12.82
N ASN A 31 -10.58 -8.04 -13.63
CA ASN A 31 -11.09 -9.40 -13.82
C ASN A 31 -11.01 -10.24 -12.54
N SER A 32 -10.05 -9.93 -11.67
CA SER A 32 -9.83 -10.65 -10.41
C SER A 32 -10.51 -10.00 -9.19
N GLY A 33 -11.25 -8.90 -9.36
CA GLY A 33 -11.96 -8.24 -8.27
C GLY A 33 -12.22 -6.75 -8.48
N THR A 34 -12.66 -6.07 -7.43
CA THR A 34 -12.90 -4.62 -7.44
C THR A 34 -12.02 -3.93 -6.42
N ILE A 35 -11.37 -2.84 -6.83
CA ILE A 35 -10.53 -2.00 -6.00
C ILE A 35 -11.30 -0.73 -5.69
N LYS A 36 -11.41 -0.40 -4.41
CA LYS A 36 -12.00 0.85 -3.93
C LYS A 36 -10.97 1.62 -3.14
N ALA A 37 -10.85 2.90 -3.42
CA ALA A 37 -10.01 3.80 -2.64
C ALA A 37 -10.65 5.19 -2.61
N GLU A 38 -10.51 5.84 -1.46
CA GLU A 38 -10.95 7.20 -1.21
C GLU A 38 -9.80 7.92 -0.51
N GLU A 39 -9.58 9.18 -0.88
CA GLU A 39 -8.65 10.09 -0.23
C GLU A 39 -9.22 11.51 -0.13
N ALA A 40 -8.94 12.15 1.00
CA ALA A 40 -9.35 13.52 1.30
C ALA A 40 -8.12 14.37 1.60
N ALA A 41 -8.05 15.56 1.00
CA ALA A 41 -6.90 16.45 1.16
C ALA A 41 -7.29 17.94 1.18
N GLU A 42 -6.28 18.78 1.39
CA GLU A 42 -6.42 20.25 1.43
C GLU A 42 -6.61 20.87 0.04
N SER A 43 -6.28 20.15 -1.03
CA SER A 43 -6.51 20.55 -2.42
C SER A 43 -6.95 19.35 -3.24
N MET A 44 -7.72 19.60 -4.30
CA MET A 44 -8.16 18.58 -5.26
C MET A 44 -7.00 17.85 -5.93
N TYR A 45 -5.89 18.56 -6.18
CA TYR A 45 -4.69 17.93 -6.75
C TYR A 45 -4.03 16.98 -5.75
N ALA A 46 -3.92 17.41 -4.48
CA ALA A 46 -3.35 16.57 -3.43
C ALA A 46 -4.19 15.31 -3.17
N SER A 47 -5.53 15.40 -3.23
CA SER A 47 -6.37 14.21 -3.06
C SER A 47 -6.22 13.22 -4.22
N ILE A 48 -6.03 13.71 -5.45
CA ILE A 48 -5.78 12.86 -6.62
C ILE A 48 -4.42 12.15 -6.50
N ASP A 49 -3.36 12.86 -6.10
CA ASP A 49 -2.02 12.27 -5.98
C ASP A 49 -2.00 11.17 -4.91
N LEU A 50 -2.56 11.45 -3.73
CA LEU A 50 -2.68 10.46 -2.66
C LEU A 50 -3.52 9.25 -3.09
N LEU A 51 -4.61 9.49 -3.84
CA LEU A 51 -5.46 8.43 -4.35
C LEU A 51 -4.73 7.57 -5.38
N ALA A 52 -3.94 8.18 -6.27
CA ALA A 52 -3.16 7.48 -7.29
C ALA A 52 -2.11 6.56 -6.63
N ASP A 53 -1.39 7.05 -5.63
CA ASP A 53 -0.40 6.27 -4.88
C ASP A 53 -1.05 5.07 -4.18
N LYS A 54 -2.23 5.28 -3.57
CA LYS A 54 -2.99 4.23 -2.90
C LYS A 54 -3.51 3.19 -3.89
N LEU A 55 -3.99 3.63 -5.05
CA LEU A 55 -4.45 2.75 -6.12
C LEU A 55 -3.31 1.89 -6.67
N ASP A 56 -2.13 2.47 -6.92
CA ASP A 56 -0.96 1.74 -7.42
C ASP A 56 -0.54 0.60 -6.47
N ARG A 57 -0.46 0.90 -5.16
CA ARG A 57 -0.17 -0.12 -4.13
C ARG A 57 -1.20 -1.25 -4.11
N GLN A 58 -2.48 -0.92 -4.22
CA GLN A 58 -3.54 -1.94 -4.23
C GLN A 58 -3.50 -2.81 -5.50
N VAL A 59 -3.26 -2.20 -6.66
CA VAL A 59 -3.12 -2.93 -7.93
C VAL A 59 -1.92 -3.89 -7.87
N LYS A 60 -0.77 -3.45 -7.35
CA LYS A 60 0.41 -4.30 -7.16
C LYS A 60 0.11 -5.48 -6.23
N LYS A 61 -0.47 -5.21 -5.06
CA LYS A 61 -0.83 -6.25 -4.08
C LYS A 61 -1.81 -7.29 -4.65
N LEU A 62 -2.75 -6.88 -5.49
CA LEU A 62 -3.70 -7.79 -6.13
C LEU A 62 -3.03 -8.64 -7.22
N LYS A 63 -2.15 -8.04 -8.03
CA LYS A 63 -1.34 -8.79 -9.00
C LYS A 63 -0.46 -9.83 -8.30
N ASP A 64 0.22 -9.45 -7.22
CA ASP A 64 1.11 -10.35 -6.46
C ASP A 64 0.34 -11.51 -5.83
N LYS A 65 -0.87 -11.26 -5.30
CA LYS A 65 -1.73 -12.32 -4.76
C LYS A 65 -2.15 -13.33 -5.84
N ASN A 66 -2.44 -12.86 -7.05
CA ASN A 66 -2.89 -13.70 -8.14
C ASN A 66 -1.77 -14.55 -8.77
N LEU A 67 -0.51 -14.14 -8.64
CA LEU A 67 0.62 -14.91 -9.16
C LEU A 67 1.03 -16.12 -8.30
N GLY A 68 0.35 -16.36 -7.17
CA GLY A 68 0.64 -17.51 -6.32
C GLY A 68 1.85 -17.24 -5.43
N SER A 69 1.65 -17.46 -4.14
CA SER A 69 2.69 -17.33 -3.14
C SER A 69 3.61 -18.56 -3.21
N ASP A 70 4.60 -18.55 -4.10
CA ASP A 70 5.81 -19.37 -4.00
C ASP A 70 6.68 -18.86 -2.84
N LYS A 71 6.09 -18.83 -1.63
CA LYS A 71 6.79 -18.50 -0.40
C LYS A 71 7.18 -19.84 0.23
N SER A 72 8.30 -20.40 -0.26
CA SER A 72 9.10 -21.29 0.56
C SER A 72 9.37 -20.55 1.87
N SER A 73 8.62 -20.90 2.91
CA SER A 73 8.78 -20.37 4.26
C SER A 73 10.25 -20.50 4.64
N ILE A 74 10.94 -19.35 4.79
CA ILE A 74 12.26 -19.32 5.41
C ILE A 74 11.98 -19.60 6.89
N ARG A 75 12.02 -20.89 7.26
CA ARG A 75 12.07 -21.32 8.66
C ARG A 75 13.38 -20.79 9.23
N THR A 76 13.30 -19.72 10.01
CA THR A 76 14.40 -19.22 10.83
C THR A 76 14.52 -20.09 12.07
N ASP A 77 15.36 -21.12 11.99
CA ASP A 77 15.71 -22.01 13.12
C ASP A 77 17.23 -22.06 13.36
N SER A 78 18.01 -21.07 12.87
CA SER A 78 19.49 -21.15 12.90
C SER A 78 20.21 -19.83 13.20
N VAL A 79 19.68 -18.99 14.11
CA VAL A 79 20.36 -17.74 14.52
C VAL A 79 20.94 -17.82 15.95
N GLU A 80 20.82 -18.96 16.65
CA GLU A 80 21.41 -19.09 18.00
C GLU A 80 22.94 -19.27 18.03
N GLU A 81 23.62 -19.51 16.90
CA GLU A 81 25.07 -19.82 16.91
C GLU A 81 25.99 -18.58 16.79
N VAL A 82 25.49 -17.38 16.47
CA VAL A 82 26.34 -16.21 16.18
C VAL A 82 26.66 -15.37 17.44
N GLU A 83 25.96 -15.58 18.57
CA GLU A 83 26.20 -14.80 19.79
C GLU A 83 27.44 -15.25 20.58
N ALA A 84 27.97 -16.46 20.35
CA ALA A 84 29.11 -16.99 21.11
C ALA A 84 30.48 -16.45 20.65
N GLU A 85 30.63 -15.99 19.40
CA GLU A 85 31.92 -15.51 18.90
C GLU A 85 32.20 -14.04 19.24
N LYS A 86 31.20 -13.29 19.72
CA LYS A 86 31.34 -11.84 19.92
C LYS A 86 31.84 -11.43 21.31
N GLU A 87 31.86 -12.35 22.28
CA GLU A 87 32.33 -12.05 23.64
C GLU A 87 33.86 -12.18 23.82
N GLU A 88 34.57 -12.88 22.92
CA GLU A 88 36.03 -13.07 23.09
C GLU A 88 36.89 -11.91 22.57
N GLU A 89 36.38 -11.00 21.73
CA GLU A 89 37.19 -9.94 21.11
C GLU A 89 37.29 -8.64 21.95
N THR A 90 36.55 -8.51 23.06
CA THR A 90 36.53 -7.27 23.88
C THR A 90 37.56 -7.20 25.02
N VAL A 91 38.51 -8.13 25.13
CA VAL A 91 39.46 -8.19 26.27
C VAL A 91 40.85 -7.61 25.98
N GLU A 92 41.20 -7.24 24.74
CA GLU A 92 42.50 -6.63 24.43
C GLU A 92 42.39 -5.33 23.61
N GLU A 93 42.07 -4.20 24.27
CA GLU A 93 42.76 -2.90 24.11
C GLU A 93 42.49 -1.98 25.31
#